data_AF-A0A8J9Z6D1-F1
#
_entry.id   AF-A0A8J9Z6D1-F1
#
_cell.length_a   1.000
_cell.length_b   1.000
_cell.length_c   1.000
_cell.angle_alpha   90.00
_cell.angle_beta   90.00
_cell.angle_gamma   90.00
#
_symmetry.space_group_name_H-M   'P 1'
#
loop_
_entity.id
_entity.type
_entity.pdbx_description
1 polymer ?
#
loop_
_entity_poly.entity_id
_entity_poly.type
_entity_poly.pdbx_seq_one_letter_code
_entity_poly.pdbx_strand_id
1 'polypeptide(L)'
;MEAVCLRSPETSAAPACTAHHALPEGAEAPPGGQSRHDTNGTSSRTQSCSEMAAFGTIVALLGMLDVAFGYVGCPDADASLTPWDPGHDETARVVISAGQNYLLVGSATFESLEITGGRLVFADSGTDITLRTRSILVGAAGELHIGSESCRYRSKATVVLFGRSDEGEETPNFGRKFIGVEAGGTLEIHGQRKLSWTQLTKTVGAAHFFLH
;
A
#
# COMPACT_ATOMS: atom_id res chain seq x y z
N MET A 1 -19.27 8.48 44.19
CA MET A 1 -19.16 9.76 43.47
C MET A 1 -18.05 9.55 42.46
N GLU A 2 -18.33 8.93 41.31
CA GLU A 2 -18.96 9.54 40.11
C GLU A 2 -18.15 10.77 39.67
N ALA A 3 -17.69 10.94 38.43
CA ALA A 3 -18.29 10.50 37.18
C ALA A 3 -17.25 10.27 36.06
N VAL A 4 -17.68 9.44 35.11
CA VAL A 4 -17.15 9.28 33.75
C VAL A 4 -17.60 10.47 32.89
N CYS A 5 -16.74 10.95 31.97
CA CYS A 5 -17.16 11.75 30.82
C CYS A 5 -16.67 11.13 29.51
N LEU A 6 -17.60 11.11 28.56
CA LEU A 6 -17.63 10.37 27.30
C LEU A 6 -16.80 11.01 26.17
N ARG A 7 -16.67 10.24 25.10
CA ARG A 7 -15.98 10.53 23.84
C ARG A 7 -16.79 11.44 22.89
N SER A 8 -16.05 12.04 21.95
CA SER A 8 -16.44 12.52 20.60
C SER A 8 -16.93 13.97 20.49
N PRO A 9 -16.99 14.59 19.29
CA PRO A 9 -16.30 14.35 18.01
C PRO A 9 -15.70 15.65 17.38
N GLU A 10 -14.87 15.48 16.35
CA GLU A 10 -14.67 16.38 15.19
C GLU A 10 -14.23 17.86 15.34
N THR A 11 -13.59 18.34 14.25
CA THR A 11 -13.27 19.74 13.90
C THR A 11 -11.94 20.31 14.40
N SER A 12 -10.85 19.93 13.73
CA SER A 12 -9.63 20.76 13.67
C SER A 12 -9.85 21.90 12.66
N ALA A 13 -10.63 22.90 13.04
CA ALA A 13 -10.59 24.21 12.40
C ALA A 13 -9.71 25.13 13.25
N ALA A 14 -8.63 25.65 12.66
CA ALA A 14 -7.75 26.62 13.29
C ALA A 14 -8.49 27.96 13.50
N PRO A 15 -8.31 28.64 14.65
CA PRO A 15 -8.99 29.90 14.92
C PRO A 15 -8.41 31.06 14.10
N ALA A 16 -9.30 31.85 13.52
CA ALA A 16 -8.98 33.16 12.97
C ALA A 16 -8.92 34.19 14.11
N CYS A 17 -7.78 34.85 14.27
CA CYS A 17 -7.64 35.98 15.20
C CYS A 17 -7.84 37.30 14.46
N THR A 18 -8.91 38.02 14.80
CA THR A 18 -9.16 39.40 14.39
C THR A 18 -8.66 40.34 15.49
N ALA A 19 -7.87 41.36 15.11
CA ALA A 19 -7.32 42.35 16.03
C ALA A 19 -8.33 43.44 16.35
N HIS A 20 -8.58 43.70 17.64
CA HIS A 20 -9.28 44.89 18.11
C HIS A 20 -8.29 45.95 18.58
N HIS A 21 -8.46 47.14 18.01
CA HIS A 21 -7.77 48.38 18.30
C HIS A 21 -8.23 48.96 19.64
N ALA A 22 -7.32 49.42 20.49
CA ALA A 22 -7.62 50.25 21.65
C ALA A 22 -6.56 51.35 21.77
N LEU A 23 -6.99 52.59 21.56
CA LEU A 23 -6.30 53.83 21.95
C LEU A 23 -6.40 54.00 23.47
N PRO A 24 -5.51 54.80 24.07
CA PRO A 24 -6.05 55.95 24.79
C PRO A 24 -5.30 57.27 24.59
N GLU A 25 -6.07 58.32 24.85
CA GLU A 25 -5.76 59.75 24.85
C GLU A 25 -4.68 60.19 25.86
N GLY A 26 -4.00 61.27 25.48
CA GLY A 26 -3.79 62.41 26.38
C GLY A 26 -2.38 62.61 26.95
N ALA A 27 -1.66 63.62 26.43
CA ALA A 27 -0.89 64.57 27.26
C ALA A 27 -0.26 65.69 26.39
N GLU A 28 -0.60 66.92 26.77
CA GLU A 28 -0.02 68.26 26.59
C GLU A 28 1.31 68.48 25.81
N ALA A 29 1.34 69.58 25.04
CA ALA A 29 2.52 70.22 24.43
C ALA A 29 3.11 71.34 25.33
N PRO A 30 4.40 71.69 25.14
CA PRO A 30 4.74 73.10 24.84
C PRO A 30 5.89 73.27 23.79
N PRO A 31 6.23 74.51 23.36
CA PRO A 31 6.68 74.78 21.99
C PRO A 31 8.18 75.10 21.82
N GLY A 32 8.64 74.99 20.57
CA GLY A 32 9.67 75.87 19.98
C GLY A 32 11.11 75.34 19.90
N GLY A 33 11.67 75.32 18.68
CA GLY A 33 13.13 75.24 18.47
C GLY A 33 13.55 74.53 17.17
N GLN A 34 14.00 75.29 16.17
CA GLN A 34 14.69 74.80 14.98
C GLN A 34 16.14 74.38 15.30
N SER A 35 16.62 73.28 14.72
CA SER A 35 17.98 73.23 14.14
C SER A 35 18.18 71.98 13.28
N ARG A 36 18.73 72.20 12.08
CA ARG A 36 19.28 71.18 11.18
C ARG A 36 20.48 70.47 11.82
N HIS A 37 20.64 69.19 11.52
CA HIS A 37 21.95 68.56 11.33
C HIS A 37 21.79 67.32 10.43
N ASP A 38 22.48 67.34 9.29
CA ASP A 38 22.66 66.19 8.40
C ASP A 38 23.55 65.13 9.07
N THR A 39 23.26 63.84 8.90
CA THR A 39 24.29 62.86 8.55
C THR A 39 23.71 61.65 7.80
N ASN A 40 24.45 61.36 6.73
CA ASN A 40 24.40 60.21 5.84
C ASN A 40 24.34 58.83 6.54
N GLY A 41 23.65 57.91 5.85
CA GLY A 41 24.07 56.52 5.71
C GLY A 41 23.50 55.54 6.72
N THR A 42 22.70 54.58 6.25
CA THR A 42 23.04 53.14 6.32
C THR A 42 22.01 52.33 5.52
N SER A 43 22.56 51.57 4.57
CA SER A 43 21.92 50.51 3.81
C SER A 43 21.10 49.58 4.70
N SER A 44 19.78 49.54 4.51
CA SER A 44 18.93 48.45 5.01
C SER A 44 18.56 47.56 3.84
N ARG A 45 19.15 46.36 3.81
CA ARG A 45 18.74 45.25 2.96
C ARG A 45 17.26 44.95 3.20
N THR A 46 16.40 45.30 2.26
CA THR A 46 15.07 44.72 2.13
C THR A 46 15.22 43.28 1.67
N GLN A 47 15.29 42.34 2.61
CA GLN A 47 15.24 40.91 2.31
C GLN A 47 13.82 40.52 1.90
N SER A 48 13.69 40.08 0.65
CA SER A 48 12.47 39.59 0.03
C SER A 48 11.94 38.35 0.77
N CYS A 49 10.75 38.45 1.36
CA CYS A 49 10.00 37.32 1.93
C CYS A 49 9.05 36.64 0.92
N SER A 50 9.20 36.88 -0.39
CA SER A 50 8.22 36.39 -1.38
C SER A 50 8.46 34.98 -1.92
N GLU A 51 9.58 34.34 -1.61
CA GLU A 51 9.94 33.05 -2.21
C GLU A 51 9.42 31.82 -1.45
N MET A 52 9.29 31.88 -0.11
CA MET A 52 8.93 30.70 0.70
C MET A 52 7.49 30.17 0.48
N ALA A 53 6.57 31.01 -0.01
CA ALA A 53 5.19 30.58 -0.26
C ALA A 53 5.05 29.74 -1.55
N ALA A 54 5.85 30.05 -2.57
CA ALA A 54 5.79 29.37 -3.87
C ALA A 54 6.45 27.98 -3.84
N PHE A 55 7.50 27.80 -3.04
CA PHE A 55 8.11 26.48 -2.85
C PHE A 55 7.22 25.53 -2.06
N GLY A 56 6.46 26.04 -1.07
CA GLY A 56 5.52 25.24 -0.29
C GLY A 56 4.36 24.66 -1.12
N THR A 57 3.84 25.42 -2.08
CA THR A 57 2.76 24.95 -2.98
C THR A 57 3.25 23.94 -4.01
N ILE A 58 4.47 24.11 -4.54
CA ILE A 58 5.08 23.15 -5.48
C ILE A 58 5.36 21.81 -4.78
N VAL A 59 5.89 21.82 -3.55
CA VAL A 59 6.14 20.59 -2.78
C VAL A 59 4.83 19.90 -2.38
N ALA A 60 3.77 20.65 -2.07
CA ALA A 60 2.45 20.07 -1.79
C ALA A 60 1.80 19.44 -3.04
N LEU A 61 1.95 20.07 -4.21
CA LEU A 61 1.45 19.53 -5.49
C LEU A 61 2.25 18.31 -5.97
N LEU A 62 3.57 18.30 -5.79
CA LEU A 62 4.42 17.14 -6.08
C LEU A 62 4.17 15.99 -5.09
N GLY A 63 4.03 16.29 -3.80
CA GLY A 63 3.72 15.30 -2.76
C GLY A 63 2.32 14.69 -2.87
N MET A 64 1.33 15.41 -3.42
CA MET A 64 0.03 14.85 -3.79
C MET A 64 0.10 13.96 -5.04
N LEU A 65 1.05 14.22 -5.95
CA LEU A 65 1.30 13.38 -7.12
C LEU A 65 1.90 12.03 -6.71
N ASP A 66 2.85 12.01 -5.78
CA ASP A 66 3.51 10.79 -5.30
C ASP A 66 2.55 9.77 -4.66
N VAL A 67 1.45 10.21 -4.04
CA VAL A 67 0.44 9.31 -3.46
C VAL A 67 -0.43 8.63 -4.54
N ALA A 68 -0.58 9.26 -5.71
CA ALA A 68 -1.30 8.69 -6.85
C ALA A 68 -0.45 7.75 -7.72
N PHE A 69 0.88 7.90 -7.72
CA PHE A 69 1.79 7.06 -8.51
C PHE A 69 1.85 5.58 -8.07
N GLY A 70 1.33 5.24 -6.88
CA GLY A 70 1.26 3.85 -6.42
C GLY A 70 0.13 3.00 -7.06
N TYR A 71 -0.74 3.60 -7.88
CA TYR A 71 -1.94 2.93 -8.42
C TYR A 71 -2.03 2.91 -9.95
N VAL A 72 -1.02 3.42 -10.66
CA VAL A 72 -1.04 3.43 -12.13
C VAL A 72 -0.64 2.02 -12.62
N GLY A 73 -1.61 1.29 -13.19
CA GLY A 73 -1.36 0.00 -13.86
C GLY A 73 -1.34 -1.23 -12.95
N CYS A 74 -2.14 -1.23 -11.88
CA CYS A 74 -2.33 -2.45 -11.08
C CYS A 74 -3.01 -3.54 -11.91
N PRO A 75 -2.52 -4.80 -11.87
CA PRO A 75 -3.08 -5.87 -12.68
C PRO A 75 -4.54 -6.18 -12.33
N ASP A 76 -4.95 -5.95 -11.07
CA ASP A 76 -6.31 -6.21 -10.57
C ASP A 76 -7.32 -5.11 -10.93
N ALA A 77 -6.84 -3.97 -11.45
CA ALA A 77 -7.69 -2.88 -11.94
C ALA A 77 -8.07 -3.01 -13.43
N ASP A 78 -7.62 -4.06 -14.11
CA ASP A 78 -7.94 -4.29 -15.52
C ASP A 78 -9.44 -4.62 -15.69
N ALA A 79 -10.15 -3.74 -16.41
CA ALA A 79 -11.58 -3.84 -16.65
C ALA A 79 -12.01 -5.05 -17.51
N SER A 80 -11.06 -5.74 -18.17
CA SER A 80 -11.33 -6.98 -18.90
C SER A 80 -11.44 -8.21 -17.99
N LEU A 81 -11.08 -8.09 -16.71
CA LEU A 81 -11.19 -9.18 -15.75
C LEU A 81 -12.64 -9.39 -15.31
N THR A 82 -13.06 -10.64 -15.28
CA THR A 82 -14.35 -11.05 -14.72
C THR A 82 -14.16 -11.41 -13.24
N PRO A 83 -14.90 -10.78 -12.30
CA PRO A 83 -14.88 -11.19 -10.90
C PRO A 83 -15.23 -12.66 -10.75
N TRP A 84 -14.43 -13.38 -9.97
CA TRP A 84 -14.52 -14.82 -9.82
C TRP A 84 -14.38 -15.22 -8.35
N ASP A 85 -15.42 -15.88 -7.84
CA ASP A 85 -15.47 -16.49 -6.52
C ASP A 85 -16.04 -17.91 -6.66
N PRO A 86 -15.18 -18.91 -6.87
CA PRO A 86 -15.60 -20.28 -7.13
C PRO A 86 -15.88 -21.10 -5.86
N GLY A 87 -15.58 -20.56 -4.68
CA GLY A 87 -15.74 -21.27 -3.41
C GLY A 87 -14.78 -22.47 -3.25
N HIS A 88 -15.25 -23.50 -2.53
CA HIS A 88 -14.41 -24.58 -2.03
C HIS A 88 -14.89 -25.95 -2.50
N ASP A 89 -14.11 -26.58 -3.38
CA ASP A 89 -14.30 -27.96 -3.83
C ASP A 89 -12.92 -28.63 -4.02
N GLU A 90 -12.48 -29.42 -3.04
CA GLU A 90 -11.17 -30.11 -3.08
C GLU A 90 -11.03 -31.16 -4.18
N THR A 91 -12.11 -31.47 -4.91
CA THR A 91 -12.12 -32.44 -6.02
C THR A 91 -12.17 -31.78 -7.39
N ALA A 92 -12.40 -30.47 -7.46
CA ALA A 92 -12.52 -29.76 -8.72
C ALA A 92 -11.15 -29.55 -9.37
N ARG A 93 -11.07 -29.86 -10.67
CA ARG A 93 -9.93 -29.55 -11.53
C ARG A 93 -10.28 -28.34 -12.38
N VAL A 94 -9.62 -27.22 -12.15
CA VAL A 94 -9.93 -25.95 -12.80
C VAL A 94 -8.97 -25.68 -13.94
N VAL A 95 -9.51 -25.36 -15.11
CA VAL A 95 -8.73 -24.94 -16.28
C VAL A 95 -9.19 -23.54 -16.71
N ILE A 96 -8.26 -22.59 -16.73
CA ILE A 96 -8.47 -21.23 -17.24
C ILE A 96 -7.83 -21.16 -18.63
N SER A 97 -8.68 -21.19 -19.65
CA SER A 97 -8.31 -21.26 -21.07
C SER A 97 -8.21 -19.87 -21.72
N ALA A 98 -7.76 -19.85 -22.97
CA ALA A 98 -7.71 -18.62 -23.77
C ALA A 98 -9.02 -17.83 -23.78
N GLY A 99 -8.92 -16.52 -23.56
CA GLY A 99 -10.06 -15.61 -23.45
C GLY A 99 -10.72 -15.58 -22.07
N GLN A 100 -10.32 -16.45 -21.14
CA GLN A 100 -10.79 -16.41 -19.76
C GLN A 100 -9.83 -15.59 -18.89
N ASN A 101 -10.29 -14.41 -18.49
CA ASN A 101 -9.54 -13.46 -17.68
C ASN A 101 -10.31 -13.24 -16.37
N TYR A 102 -9.82 -13.81 -15.27
CA TYR A 102 -10.50 -13.80 -13.98
C TYR A 102 -9.79 -12.95 -12.93
N LEU A 103 -10.59 -12.18 -12.19
CA LEU A 103 -10.18 -11.53 -10.95
C LEU A 103 -10.66 -12.39 -9.79
N LEU A 104 -9.75 -13.05 -9.09
CA LEU A 104 -10.07 -13.82 -7.88
C LEU A 104 -10.43 -12.83 -6.75
N VAL A 105 -11.70 -12.80 -6.37
CA VAL A 105 -12.22 -11.87 -5.34
C VAL A 105 -12.49 -12.56 -4.00
N GLY A 106 -12.47 -13.90 -3.97
CA GLY A 106 -12.75 -14.73 -2.80
C GLY A 106 -11.71 -15.84 -2.62
N SER A 107 -11.66 -16.40 -1.41
CA SER A 107 -10.83 -17.58 -1.14
C SER A 107 -11.41 -18.79 -1.87
N ALA A 108 -10.53 -19.63 -2.41
CA ALA A 108 -10.92 -20.75 -3.23
C ALA A 108 -10.18 -22.03 -2.84
N THR A 109 -10.79 -23.18 -3.11
CA THR A 109 -10.15 -24.48 -2.92
C THR A 109 -10.48 -25.43 -4.05
N PHE A 110 -9.45 -26.02 -4.64
CA PHE A 110 -9.53 -26.95 -5.77
C PHE A 110 -8.55 -28.11 -5.63
N GLU A 111 -8.72 -29.17 -6.40
CA GLU A 111 -7.69 -30.21 -6.56
C GLU A 111 -6.49 -29.63 -7.31
N SER A 112 -6.72 -29.05 -8.49
CA SER A 112 -5.68 -28.50 -9.37
C SER A 112 -6.16 -27.25 -10.10
N LEU A 113 -5.20 -26.40 -10.47
CA LEU A 113 -5.42 -25.22 -11.28
C LEU A 113 -4.44 -25.21 -12.46
N GLU A 114 -4.97 -25.22 -13.67
CA GLU A 114 -4.20 -25.03 -14.90
C GLU A 114 -4.62 -23.74 -15.60
N ILE A 115 -3.66 -22.94 -16.06
CA ILE A 115 -3.90 -21.69 -16.76
C ILE A 115 -3.16 -21.76 -18.09
N THR A 116 -3.90 -21.84 -19.20
CA THR A 116 -3.35 -22.01 -20.55
C THR A 116 -4.01 -21.02 -21.52
N GLY A 117 -3.28 -19.97 -21.89
CA GLY A 117 -3.77 -18.87 -22.72
C GLY A 117 -4.70 -17.87 -22.04
N GLY A 118 -5.11 -18.14 -20.79
CA GLY A 118 -5.95 -17.25 -19.98
C GLY A 118 -5.16 -16.57 -18.86
N ARG A 119 -5.87 -15.81 -18.01
CA ARG A 119 -5.25 -15.00 -16.95
C ARG A 119 -6.03 -15.09 -15.64
N LEU A 120 -5.31 -15.29 -14.55
CA LEU A 120 -5.83 -15.20 -13.19
C LEU A 120 -5.10 -14.11 -12.42
N VAL A 121 -5.85 -13.17 -11.85
CA VAL A 121 -5.31 -12.06 -11.05
C VAL A 121 -5.95 -12.06 -9.66
N PHE A 122 -5.16 -11.91 -8.61
CA PHE A 122 -5.67 -11.76 -7.25
C PHE A 122 -6.11 -10.31 -7.00
N ALA A 123 -7.33 -10.11 -6.50
CA ALA A 123 -7.82 -8.79 -6.12
C ALA A 123 -7.07 -8.23 -4.90
N ASP A 124 -6.70 -6.95 -4.93
CA ASP A 124 -6.10 -6.22 -3.80
C ASP A 124 -7.13 -5.28 -3.14
N SER A 125 -8.21 -5.86 -2.62
CA SER A 125 -9.36 -5.13 -2.06
C SER A 125 -9.30 -4.89 -0.54
N GLY A 126 -8.20 -5.25 0.12
CA GLY A 126 -8.07 -5.22 1.58
C GLY A 126 -8.60 -6.48 2.28
N THR A 127 -9.07 -7.48 1.53
CA THR A 127 -9.53 -8.77 2.05
C THR A 127 -8.45 -9.84 1.86
N ASP A 128 -8.30 -10.72 2.85
CA ASP A 128 -7.39 -11.87 2.75
C ASP A 128 -7.94 -12.91 1.76
N ILE A 129 -7.12 -13.30 0.78
CA ILE A 129 -7.47 -14.32 -0.21
C ILE A 129 -6.56 -15.53 -0.02
N THR A 130 -7.16 -16.69 0.22
CA THR A 130 -6.46 -17.96 0.30
C THR A 130 -6.85 -18.85 -0.87
N LEU A 131 -5.89 -19.21 -1.71
CA LEU A 131 -6.04 -20.22 -2.75
C LEU A 131 -5.42 -21.53 -2.26
N ARG A 132 -6.25 -22.54 -2.01
CA ARG A 132 -5.81 -23.88 -1.62
C ARG A 132 -5.89 -24.81 -2.81
N THR A 133 -4.81 -25.49 -3.16
CA THR A 133 -4.77 -26.42 -4.29
C THR A 133 -3.70 -27.48 -4.07
N ARG A 134 -3.68 -28.59 -4.80
CA ARG A 134 -2.53 -29.50 -4.81
C ARG A 134 -1.46 -29.00 -5.78
N SER A 135 -1.89 -28.50 -6.94
CA SER A 135 -0.99 -28.00 -7.99
C SER A 135 -1.52 -26.76 -8.68
N ILE A 136 -0.58 -25.94 -9.15
CA ILE A 136 -0.82 -24.83 -10.08
C ILE A 136 0.13 -25.01 -11.26
N LEU A 137 -0.41 -25.11 -12.47
CA LEU A 137 0.36 -25.11 -13.71
C LEU A 137 0.00 -23.87 -14.53
N VAL A 138 0.99 -23.03 -14.81
CA VAL A 138 0.86 -21.91 -15.74
C VAL A 138 1.48 -22.34 -17.07
N GLY A 139 0.63 -22.77 -17.99
CA GLY A 139 1.00 -23.24 -19.32
C GLY A 139 1.31 -22.11 -20.29
N ALA A 140 1.47 -22.47 -21.57
CA ALA A 140 1.77 -21.52 -22.64
C ALA A 140 0.73 -20.39 -22.72
N ALA A 141 1.22 -19.14 -22.76
CA ALA A 141 0.43 -17.91 -22.74
C ALA A 141 -0.55 -17.81 -21.54
N GLY A 142 -0.39 -18.64 -20.52
CA GLY A 142 -1.10 -18.53 -19.26
C GLY A 142 -0.44 -17.50 -18.36
N GLU A 143 -1.24 -16.82 -17.55
CA GLU A 143 -0.77 -15.75 -16.68
C GLU A 143 -1.37 -15.86 -15.27
N LEU A 144 -0.52 -15.84 -14.23
CA LEU A 144 -0.92 -15.75 -12.83
C LEU A 144 -0.26 -14.53 -12.17
N HIS A 145 -1.08 -13.59 -11.69
CA HIS A 145 -0.62 -12.33 -11.10
C HIS A 145 -1.11 -12.14 -9.66
N ILE A 146 -0.17 -11.81 -8.77
CA ILE A 146 -0.41 -11.33 -7.41
C ILE A 146 0.35 -10.01 -7.25
N GLY A 147 -0.29 -8.91 -7.63
CA GLY A 147 0.37 -7.62 -7.81
C GLY A 147 1.36 -7.60 -8.99
N SER A 148 2.02 -6.47 -9.18
CA SER A 148 3.07 -6.24 -10.19
C SER A 148 4.24 -5.47 -9.59
N GLU A 149 5.34 -5.36 -10.34
CA GLU A 149 6.50 -4.59 -9.90
C GLU A 149 6.15 -3.12 -9.60
N SER A 150 5.33 -2.51 -10.46
CA SER A 150 4.86 -1.13 -10.33
C SER A 150 3.72 -0.97 -9.32
N CYS A 151 2.88 -2.00 -9.13
CA CYS A 151 1.77 -2.00 -8.18
C CYS A 151 1.81 -3.25 -7.29
N ARG A 152 2.51 -3.13 -6.16
CA ARG A 152 2.67 -4.25 -5.21
C ARG A 152 1.38 -4.55 -4.48
N TYR A 153 1.05 -5.83 -4.38
CA TYR A 153 -0.06 -6.37 -3.59
C TYR A 153 0.06 -5.94 -2.12
N ARG A 154 -1.00 -5.32 -1.57
CA ARG A 154 -1.02 -4.75 -0.21
C ARG A 154 -1.76 -5.62 0.80
N SER A 155 -2.78 -6.34 0.34
CA SER A 155 -3.55 -7.30 1.12
C SER A 155 -2.73 -8.57 1.37
N LYS A 156 -3.34 -9.57 2.01
CA LYS A 156 -2.68 -10.86 2.23
C LYS A 156 -3.21 -11.92 1.28
N ALA A 157 -2.36 -12.33 0.33
CA ALA A 157 -2.57 -13.49 -0.50
C ALA A 157 -1.84 -14.69 0.11
N THR A 158 -2.53 -15.82 0.23
CA THR A 158 -1.94 -17.08 0.70
C THR A 158 -2.21 -18.18 -0.32
N VAL A 159 -1.15 -18.77 -0.87
CA VAL A 159 -1.27 -19.99 -1.69
C VAL A 159 -0.87 -21.17 -0.81
N VAL A 160 -1.82 -22.08 -0.57
CA VAL A 160 -1.60 -23.29 0.22
C VAL A 160 -1.58 -24.48 -0.72
N LEU A 161 -0.42 -25.08 -0.89
CA LEU A 161 -0.31 -26.37 -1.54
C LEU A 161 -0.62 -27.49 -0.53
N PHE A 162 -1.67 -28.28 -0.76
CA PHE A 162 -2.05 -29.41 0.09
C PHE A 162 -1.84 -30.77 -0.59
N GLY A 163 -2.10 -31.86 0.13
CA GLY A 163 -1.87 -33.23 -0.33
C GLY A 163 -0.54 -33.82 0.15
N ARG A 164 -0.47 -35.15 0.16
CA ARG A 164 0.75 -35.89 0.50
C ARG A 164 1.68 -36.02 -0.71
N SER A 165 2.97 -36.26 -0.46
CA SER A 165 3.97 -36.44 -1.54
C SER A 165 3.78 -37.71 -2.35
N ASP A 166 3.02 -38.69 -1.85
CA ASP A 166 2.70 -39.98 -2.47
C ASP A 166 1.28 -40.04 -3.07
N GLU A 167 0.54 -38.94 -3.00
CA GLU A 167 -0.88 -38.87 -3.36
C GLU A 167 -1.09 -38.01 -4.61
N GLY A 168 -1.99 -38.44 -5.49
CA GLY A 168 -2.32 -37.72 -6.73
C GLY A 168 -1.48 -38.13 -7.93
N GLU A 169 -1.86 -37.62 -9.11
CA GLU A 169 -1.16 -37.84 -10.38
C GLU A 169 0.13 -37.02 -10.44
N GLU A 170 1.17 -37.60 -11.04
CA GLU A 170 2.47 -36.96 -11.18
C GLU A 170 2.56 -36.23 -12.52
N THR A 171 2.77 -34.92 -12.46
CA THR A 171 3.02 -34.11 -13.65
C THR A 171 4.50 -34.20 -14.02
N PRO A 172 4.82 -34.54 -15.29
CA PRO A 172 6.21 -34.59 -15.74
C PRO A 172 6.97 -33.30 -15.40
N ASN A 173 8.20 -33.45 -14.89
CA ASN A 173 9.11 -32.36 -14.49
C ASN A 173 8.69 -31.53 -13.26
N PHE A 174 7.43 -31.57 -12.82
CA PHE A 174 6.94 -30.78 -11.68
C PHE A 174 6.59 -31.61 -10.45
N GLY A 175 6.31 -32.91 -10.62
CA GLY A 175 5.89 -33.80 -9.55
C GLY A 175 4.39 -33.70 -9.27
N ARG A 176 3.98 -33.97 -8.02
CA ARG A 176 2.56 -34.08 -7.62
C ARG A 176 2.02 -32.82 -6.91
N LYS A 177 2.92 -32.01 -6.35
CA LYS A 177 2.60 -30.83 -5.55
C LYS A 177 3.55 -29.70 -5.91
N PHE A 178 3.04 -28.72 -6.65
CA PHE A 178 3.90 -27.71 -7.26
C PHE A 178 3.16 -26.43 -7.63
N ILE A 179 3.95 -25.37 -7.86
CA ILE A 179 3.58 -24.25 -8.72
C ILE A 179 4.60 -24.26 -9.84
N GLY A 180 4.13 -24.48 -11.06
CA GLY A 180 4.96 -24.74 -12.23
C GLY A 180 4.61 -23.75 -13.33
N VAL A 181 5.63 -23.30 -14.06
CA VAL A 181 5.46 -22.42 -15.21
C VAL A 181 6.14 -23.09 -16.39
N GLU A 182 5.36 -23.38 -17.43
CA GLU A 182 5.90 -23.91 -18.68
C GLU A 182 6.42 -22.79 -19.58
N ALA A 183 7.09 -23.18 -20.67
CA ALA A 183 7.59 -22.23 -21.64
C ALA A 183 6.45 -21.34 -22.18
N GLY A 184 6.63 -20.02 -22.07
CA GLY A 184 5.64 -19.03 -22.50
C GLY A 184 4.54 -18.73 -21.48
N GLY A 185 4.54 -19.36 -20.30
CA GLY A 185 3.71 -18.96 -19.16
C GLY A 185 4.34 -17.81 -18.36
N THR A 186 3.52 -17.11 -17.58
CA THR A 186 3.94 -15.97 -16.74
C THR A 186 3.43 -16.10 -15.30
N LEU A 187 4.34 -16.03 -14.34
CA LEU A 187 4.03 -16.00 -12.90
C LEU A 187 4.63 -14.75 -12.28
N GLU A 188 3.77 -13.83 -11.82
CA GLU A 188 4.15 -12.57 -11.18
C GLU A 188 3.64 -12.53 -9.75
N ILE A 189 4.55 -12.35 -8.79
CA ILE A 189 4.22 -12.25 -7.36
C ILE A 189 5.01 -11.09 -6.75
N HIS A 190 4.33 -9.97 -6.53
CA HIS A 190 4.90 -8.76 -5.97
C HIS A 190 4.10 -8.30 -4.76
N GLY A 191 4.53 -8.67 -3.56
CA GLY A 191 3.98 -8.16 -2.30
C GLY A 191 4.78 -7.00 -1.73
N GLN A 192 4.23 -6.33 -0.71
CA GLN A 192 4.94 -5.30 0.05
C GLN A 192 6.34 -5.77 0.49
N ARG A 193 7.32 -4.87 0.42
CA ARG A 193 8.70 -5.16 0.85
C ARG A 193 8.69 -5.47 2.34
N LYS A 194 9.09 -6.69 2.70
CA LYS A 194 9.37 -7.06 4.09
C LYS A 194 10.80 -6.66 4.42
N LEU A 195 11.03 -6.04 5.57
CA LEU A 195 12.38 -5.83 6.09
C LEU A 195 13.00 -7.22 6.30
N SER A 196 14.11 -7.48 5.62
CA SER A 196 14.63 -8.85 5.43
C SER A 196 15.42 -9.39 6.61
N TRP A 197 15.55 -8.66 7.72
CA TRP A 197 16.32 -9.12 8.88
C TRP A 197 16.10 -8.22 10.10
N THR A 198 15.81 -8.81 11.26
CA THR A 198 16.10 -8.19 12.56
C THR A 198 17.37 -8.84 13.10
N GLN A 199 18.41 -8.07 13.35
CA GLN A 199 19.58 -8.56 14.07
C GLN A 199 19.17 -8.85 15.52
N LEU A 200 19.23 -10.12 15.93
CA LEU A 200 19.04 -10.46 17.33
C LEU A 200 20.30 -10.05 18.10
N THR A 201 20.31 -8.86 18.71
CA THR A 201 21.46 -8.37 19.49
C THR A 201 21.59 -9.07 20.86
N LYS A 202 20.64 -9.93 21.24
CA LYS A 202 20.71 -10.77 22.44
C LYS A 202 20.05 -12.12 22.21
N THR A 203 20.74 -13.20 22.55
CA THR A 203 20.25 -14.58 22.53
C THR A 203 18.96 -14.71 23.34
N VAL A 204 17.90 -15.27 22.74
CA VAL A 204 16.72 -15.73 23.48
C VAL A 204 17.18 -16.88 24.37
N GLY A 205 17.02 -16.73 25.69
CA GLY A 205 17.47 -17.74 26.66
C GLY A 205 16.88 -19.11 26.34
N ALA A 206 17.73 -20.14 26.30
CA ALA A 206 17.30 -21.50 26.11
C ALA A 206 16.30 -21.87 27.22
N ALA A 207 15.07 -22.23 26.84
CA ALA A 207 14.12 -22.83 27.76
C ALA A 207 14.64 -24.22 28.15
N HIS A 208 15.09 -24.35 29.40
CA HIS A 208 15.56 -25.60 29.97
C HIS A 208 14.35 -26.49 30.30
N PHE A 209 14.04 -27.45 29.42
CA PHE A 209 13.07 -28.50 29.72
C PHE A 209 13.71 -29.52 30.68
N PHE A 210 13.38 -29.44 31.97
CA PHE A 210 13.57 -30.57 32.88
C PHE A 210 12.42 -31.56 32.68
N LEU A 211 12.73 -32.74 32.15
CA LEU A 211 11.88 -33.91 32.35
C LEU A 211 12.20 -34.48 33.73
N HIS A 212 11.19 -34.59 34.59
CA HIS A 212 11.19 -35.51 35.74
C HIS A 212 10.31 -36.70 35.36
#